data_AF-A0A6L2NXH9-F1
#
_entry.id   AF-A0A6L2NXH9-F1
#
_cell.length_a   1.000
_cell.length_b   1.000
_cell.length_c   1.000
_cell.angle_alpha   90.00
_cell.angle_beta   90.00
_cell.angle_gamma   90.00
#
_symmetry.space_group_name_H-M   'P 1'
#
loop_
_entity.id
_entity.type
_entity.pdbx_description
1 polymer ?
#
loop_
_entity_poly.entity_id
_entity_poly.type
_entity_poly.pdbx_seq_one_letter_code
_entity_poly.pdbx_strand_id
1 'polypeptide(L)'
;MEAKKKLIDDSSDWHWWCFVAVIAVLVVGAASITIWRSFHELPNKVLHVRRPSNGVTQRYSDALGISTQFFDVQKSGRLENNLIKWRGDSGLEDGKDENVDLSKGLYDAGDLMKFGFPMAFTATILAWSILEYGHHMDEVKELKHAQESLKWITDYLINAHPSDNVLYIQVN
;
A
#
# COMPACT_ATOMS: atom_id res chain seq x y z
N MET A 1 -54.74 -52.80 10.48
CA MET A 1 -54.02 -51.86 11.38
C MET A 1 -53.36 -50.68 10.64
N GLU A 2 -53.49 -50.54 9.31
CA GLU A 2 -52.78 -49.49 8.53
C GLU A 2 -53.47 -48.12 8.43
N ALA A 3 -54.79 -48.03 8.61
CA ALA A 3 -55.51 -46.77 8.39
C ALA A 3 -55.24 -45.68 9.45
N LYS A 4 -54.82 -46.06 10.66
CA LYS A 4 -54.59 -45.10 11.76
C LYS A 4 -53.22 -44.42 11.73
N LYS A 5 -52.25 -44.97 10.98
CA LYS A 5 -50.90 -44.39 10.89
C LYS A 5 -50.85 -43.20 9.92
N LYS A 6 -51.65 -43.25 8.86
CA LYS A 6 -51.72 -42.22 7.81
C LYS A 6 -52.35 -40.89 8.28
N LEU A 7 -53.23 -40.94 9.29
CA LEU A 7 -53.91 -39.75 9.83
C LEU A 7 -53.09 -38.97 10.87
N ILE A 8 -52.02 -39.56 11.41
CA ILE A 8 -51.14 -38.93 12.41
C ILE A 8 -49.93 -38.25 11.72
N ASP A 9 -49.61 -38.67 10.49
CA ASP A 9 -48.50 -38.16 9.68
C ASP A 9 -48.81 -36.77 9.10
N ASP A 10 -50.06 -36.56 8.64
CA ASP A 10 -50.48 -35.39 7.87
C ASP A 10 -50.55 -34.09 8.71
N SER A 11 -50.80 -34.18 10.01
CA SER A 11 -50.87 -32.99 10.89
C SER A 11 -49.48 -32.46 11.29
N SER A 12 -48.46 -33.33 11.31
CA SER A 12 -47.08 -32.95 11.63
C SER A 12 -46.43 -32.16 10.49
N ASP A 13 -46.75 -32.54 9.25
CA ASP A 13 -46.22 -31.90 8.04
C ASP A 13 -46.71 -30.46 7.85
N TRP A 14 -47.97 -30.15 8.20
CA TRP A 14 -48.49 -28.79 8.09
C TRP A 14 -47.73 -27.79 8.97
N HIS A 15 -47.43 -28.17 10.21
CA HIS A 15 -46.65 -27.32 11.12
C HIS A 15 -45.19 -27.15 10.65
N TRP A 16 -44.61 -28.20 10.05
CA TRP A 16 -43.28 -28.15 9.45
C TRP A 16 -43.22 -27.22 8.25
N TRP A 17 -44.20 -27.27 7.33
CA TRP A 17 -44.29 -26.35 6.20
C TRP A 17 -44.55 -24.91 6.63
N CYS A 18 -45.36 -24.67 7.67
CA CYS A 18 -45.50 -23.34 8.27
C CYS A 18 -44.17 -22.81 8.83
N PHE A 19 -43.39 -23.65 9.50
CA PHE A 19 -42.08 -23.28 10.03
C PHE A 19 -41.07 -22.92 8.93
N VAL A 20 -41.01 -23.73 7.87
CA VAL A 20 -40.16 -23.46 6.69
C VAL A 20 -40.57 -22.16 6.00
N ALA A 21 -41.87 -21.90 5.86
CA ALA A 21 -42.38 -20.66 5.27
C ALA A 21 -41.98 -19.42 6.09
N VAL A 22 -42.04 -19.49 7.43
CA VAL A 22 -41.59 -18.39 8.29
C VAL A 22 -40.10 -18.12 8.12
N ILE A 23 -39.26 -19.16 8.10
CA ILE A 23 -37.81 -18.99 7.86
C ILE A 23 -37.54 -18.38 6.48
N ALA A 24 -38.21 -18.85 5.44
CA ALA A 24 -38.06 -18.32 4.09
C ALA A 24 -38.40 -16.83 4.02
N VAL A 25 -39.49 -16.40 4.67
CA VAL A 25 -39.88 -14.98 4.76
C VAL A 25 -38.85 -14.16 5.52
N LEU A 26 -38.29 -14.68 6.62
CA LEU A 26 -37.24 -14.00 7.38
C LEU A 26 -35.96 -13.83 6.57
N VAL A 27 -35.54 -14.86 5.81
CA VAL A 27 -34.35 -14.80 4.95
C VAL A 27 -34.53 -13.81 3.81
N VAL A 28 -35.67 -13.86 3.12
CA VAL A 28 -36.00 -12.91 2.03
C VAL A 28 -36.10 -11.49 2.56
N GLY A 29 -36.72 -11.30 3.73
CA GLY A 29 -36.80 -10.01 4.42
C GLY A 29 -35.42 -9.45 4.75
N ALA A 30 -34.54 -10.25 5.36
CA ALA A 30 -33.18 -9.85 5.71
C ALA A 30 -32.32 -9.52 4.47
N ALA A 31 -32.43 -10.32 3.39
CA ALA A 31 -31.76 -10.05 2.12
C ALA A 31 -32.26 -8.74 1.49
N SER A 32 -33.58 -8.52 1.48
CA SER A 32 -34.20 -7.30 0.94
C SER A 32 -33.80 -6.06 1.73
N ILE A 33 -33.75 -6.15 3.06
CA ILE A 33 -33.28 -5.06 3.93
C ILE A 33 -31.80 -4.76 3.68
N THR A 34 -30.97 -5.79 3.52
CA THR A 34 -29.54 -5.62 3.23
C THR A 34 -29.33 -4.92 1.89
N ILE A 35 -30.01 -5.38 0.84
CA ILE A 35 -29.94 -4.78 -0.50
C ILE A 35 -30.45 -3.33 -0.47
N TRP A 36 -31.58 -3.07 0.19
CA TRP A 36 -32.13 -1.72 0.32
C TRP A 36 -31.18 -0.78 1.07
N ARG A 37 -30.57 -1.23 2.17
CA ARG A 37 -29.52 -0.48 2.87
C ARG A 37 -28.34 -0.19 1.95
N SER A 38 -27.85 -1.18 1.20
CA SER A 38 -26.76 -0.96 0.23
C SER A 38 -27.13 0.09 -0.84
N PHE A 39 -28.35 0.07 -1.37
CA PHE A 39 -28.83 1.06 -2.34
C PHE A 39 -29.04 2.45 -1.74
N HIS A 40 -29.44 2.56 -0.47
CA HIS A 40 -29.65 3.85 0.18
C HIS A 40 -28.35 4.50 0.69
N GLU A 41 -27.34 3.69 1.03
CA GLU A 41 -26.00 4.16 1.42
C GLU A 41 -25.14 4.58 0.20
N LEU A 42 -25.45 4.11 -1.01
CA LEU A 42 -24.76 4.47 -2.25
C LEU A 42 -24.81 5.97 -2.61
N PRO A 43 -25.97 6.67 -2.57
CA PRO A 43 -26.01 8.11 -2.85
C PRO A 43 -25.27 8.96 -1.81
N ASN A 44 -25.18 8.50 -0.55
CA ASN A 44 -24.42 9.19 0.50
C ASN A 44 -22.90 9.01 0.37
N LYS A 45 -22.46 8.01 -0.42
CA LYS A 45 -21.05 7.76 -0.77
C LYS A 45 -20.63 8.32 -2.12
N VAL A 46 -21.49 9.08 -2.80
CA VAL A 46 -21.04 9.88 -3.95
C VAL A 46 -20.08 10.93 -3.41
N LEU A 47 -18.79 10.78 -3.75
CA LEU A 47 -17.77 11.78 -3.42
C LEU A 47 -18.23 13.11 -3.99
N HIS A 48 -18.65 14.04 -3.12
CA HIS A 48 -18.61 15.44 -3.47
C HIS A 48 -17.16 15.76 -3.81
N VAL A 49 -16.84 15.87 -5.10
CA VAL A 49 -15.59 16.49 -5.57
C VAL A 49 -15.69 17.96 -5.19
N ARG A 50 -15.37 18.25 -3.93
CA ARG A 50 -15.21 19.59 -3.42
C ARG A 50 -13.98 20.14 -4.13
N ARG A 51 -14.18 21.14 -4.99
CA ARG A 51 -13.12 22.00 -5.51
C ARG A 51 -12.23 22.39 -4.32
N PRO A 52 -10.90 22.16 -4.33
CA PRO A 52 -10.09 22.49 -3.17
C PRO A 52 -10.28 23.96 -2.83
N SER A 53 -10.56 24.25 -1.56
CA SER A 53 -10.15 25.53 -0.99
C SER A 53 -8.66 25.70 -1.23
N ASN A 54 -8.15 26.93 -1.29
CA ASN A 54 -6.75 27.26 -1.51
C ASN A 54 -5.82 26.80 -0.35
N GLY A 55 -5.87 25.52 0.03
CA GLY A 55 -5.21 24.93 1.18
C GLY A 55 -5.07 23.41 1.05
N VAL A 56 -4.20 22.86 1.89
CA VAL A 56 -3.83 21.44 1.90
C VAL A 56 -5.06 20.53 2.00
N THR A 57 -5.18 19.59 1.07
CA THR A 57 -6.17 18.51 1.18
C THR A 57 -5.55 17.36 1.96
N GLN A 58 -6.05 17.11 3.18
CA GLN A 58 -5.47 16.13 4.11
C GLN A 58 -5.23 14.75 3.47
N ARG A 59 -6.17 14.25 2.66
CA ARG A 59 -6.02 12.93 2.00
C ARG A 59 -4.79 12.85 1.09
N TYR A 60 -4.44 13.93 0.40
CA TYR A 60 -3.24 13.96 -0.45
C TYR A 60 -1.97 14.16 0.38
N SER A 61 -2.05 14.92 1.47
CA SER A 61 -0.95 15.00 2.45
C SER A 61 -0.62 13.63 3.04
N ASP A 62 -1.65 12.88 3.48
CA ASP A 62 -1.47 11.55 4.06
C ASP A 62 -0.93 10.57 3.01
N ALA A 63 -1.44 10.63 1.77
CA ALA A 63 -0.96 9.80 0.67
C ALA A 63 0.50 10.09 0.33
N LEU A 64 0.90 11.37 0.34
CA LEU A 64 2.31 11.75 0.14
C LEU A 64 3.18 11.17 1.26
N GLY A 65 2.81 11.35 2.53
CA GLY A 65 3.59 10.81 3.66
C GLY A 65 3.76 9.28 3.60
N ILE A 66 2.70 8.55 3.25
CA ILE A 66 2.79 7.09 3.05
C ILE A 66 3.70 6.76 1.85
N SER A 67 3.60 7.52 0.75
CA SER A 67 4.43 7.32 -0.43
C SER A 67 5.92 7.60 -0.13
N THR A 68 6.25 8.60 0.68
CA THR A 68 7.63 8.86 1.09
C THR A 68 8.15 7.74 1.99
N GLN A 69 7.30 7.24 2.91
CA GLN A 69 7.63 6.13 3.79
C GLN A 69 7.97 4.83 3.03
N PHE A 70 7.40 4.62 1.84
CA PHE A 70 7.76 3.48 0.98
C PHE A 70 9.27 3.44 0.66
N PHE A 71 9.91 4.60 0.48
CA PHE A 71 11.37 4.62 0.25
C PHE A 71 12.14 4.07 1.46
N ASP A 72 11.74 4.40 2.69
CA ASP A 72 12.37 3.86 3.91
C ASP A 72 12.23 2.34 4.01
N VAL A 73 11.09 1.81 3.55
CA VAL A 73 10.84 0.37 3.51
C VAL A 73 11.77 -0.35 2.52
N GLN A 74 12.23 0.33 1.46
CA GLN A 74 13.10 -0.25 0.46
C GLN A 74 14.60 -0.04 0.71
N LYS A 75 15.01 0.82 1.65
CA LYS A 75 16.44 1.12 1.92
C LYS A 75 17.28 -0.13 2.23
N SER A 76 18.30 -0.42 1.43
CA SER A 76 19.40 -1.35 1.78
C SER A 76 20.51 -0.60 2.52
N GLY A 77 21.32 -1.30 3.31
CA GLY A 77 22.48 -0.75 4.01
C GLY A 77 22.27 -0.65 5.52
N ARG A 78 23.18 0.07 6.18
CA ARG A 78 23.08 0.41 7.61
C ARG A 78 22.10 1.57 7.79
N LEU A 79 20.92 1.31 8.35
CA LEU A 79 19.83 2.29 8.38
C LEU A 79 20.12 3.43 9.35
N GLU A 80 19.95 4.66 8.88
CA GLU A 80 20.11 5.89 9.66
C GLU A 80 18.71 6.44 10.01
N ASN A 81 18.49 6.83 11.27
CA ASN A 81 17.22 7.42 11.74
C ASN A 81 15.97 6.59 11.36
N ASN A 82 16.07 5.26 11.42
CA ASN A 82 15.04 4.35 10.93
C ASN A 82 13.69 4.52 11.67
N LEU A 83 12.66 4.92 10.92
CA LEU A 83 11.29 5.05 11.41
C LEU A 83 10.49 3.74 11.31
N ILE A 84 10.98 2.76 10.52
CA ILE A 84 10.29 1.49 10.25
C ILE A 84 10.81 0.40 11.19
N LYS A 85 10.08 0.17 12.29
CA LYS A 85 10.51 -0.72 13.39
C LYS A 85 10.85 -2.16 12.99
N TRP A 86 10.29 -2.65 11.90
CA TRP A 86 10.50 -4.02 11.41
C TRP A 86 11.59 -4.11 10.33
N ARG A 87 12.14 -2.99 9.87
CA ARG A 87 13.35 -2.95 9.04
C ARG A 87 14.59 -2.89 9.93
N GLY A 88 15.67 -3.51 9.48
CA GLY A 88 16.98 -3.47 10.11
C GLY A 88 18.09 -3.37 9.06
N ASP A 89 19.33 -3.30 9.55
CA ASP A 89 20.51 -3.25 8.69
C ASP A 89 20.58 -4.49 7.76
N SER A 90 20.92 -4.27 6.49
CA SER A 90 21.01 -5.33 5.47
C SER A 90 21.99 -4.94 4.35
N GLY A 91 22.46 -5.90 3.54
CA GLY A 91 23.36 -5.62 2.40
C GLY A 91 24.68 -4.94 2.80
N LEU A 92 25.20 -5.20 4.00
CA LEU A 92 26.35 -4.47 4.55
C LEU A 92 27.70 -4.81 3.86
N GLU A 93 27.77 -5.94 3.15
CA GLU A 93 28.98 -6.39 2.47
C GLU A 93 28.92 -6.18 0.96
N ASP A 94 27.88 -5.51 0.48
CA ASP A 94 27.64 -5.30 -0.94
C ASP A 94 28.78 -4.47 -1.56
N GLY A 95 29.43 -5.04 -2.59
CA GLY A 95 30.56 -4.42 -3.29
C GLY A 95 31.94 -4.68 -2.67
N LYS A 96 32.01 -5.39 -1.53
CA LYS A 96 33.27 -5.68 -0.82
C LYS A 96 34.30 -6.43 -1.68
N ASP A 97 33.85 -7.37 -2.50
CA ASP A 97 34.72 -8.16 -3.39
C ASP A 97 35.42 -7.28 -4.45
N GLU A 98 34.81 -6.15 -4.79
CA GLU A 98 35.32 -5.16 -5.73
C GLU A 98 35.96 -3.95 -5.03
N ASN A 99 36.07 -3.99 -3.70
CA ASN A 99 36.59 -2.92 -2.85
C ASN A 99 35.83 -1.58 -3.05
N VAL A 100 34.50 -1.65 -3.18
CA VAL A 100 33.60 -0.49 -3.30
C VAL A 100 32.45 -0.64 -2.30
N ASP A 101 32.00 0.47 -1.69
CA ASP A 101 30.84 0.44 -0.79
C ASP A 101 29.54 0.57 -1.59
N LEU A 102 28.90 -0.55 -1.89
CA LEU A 102 27.60 -0.59 -2.56
C LEU A 102 26.46 -0.88 -1.58
N SER A 103 26.65 -0.72 -0.27
CA SER A 103 25.66 -1.14 0.76
C SER A 103 24.34 -0.37 0.73
N LYS A 104 24.38 0.93 0.41
CA LYS A 104 23.20 1.80 0.31
C LYS A 104 22.32 1.47 -0.92
N GLY A 105 21.32 2.32 -1.18
CA GLY A 105 20.39 2.18 -2.29
C GLY A 105 19.06 1.59 -1.85
N LEU A 106 18.23 1.22 -2.83
CA LEU A 106 16.91 0.63 -2.60
C LEU A 106 16.86 -0.77 -3.19
N TYR A 107 16.23 -1.70 -2.47
CA TYR A 107 15.72 -2.91 -3.11
C TYR A 107 14.64 -2.53 -4.12
N ASP A 108 14.66 -3.17 -5.29
CA ASP A 108 13.85 -2.73 -6.44
C ASP A 108 12.36 -2.95 -6.22
N ALA A 109 11.99 -4.14 -5.72
CA ALA A 109 10.60 -4.52 -5.53
C ALA A 109 10.40 -5.36 -4.26
N GLY A 110 9.79 -6.54 -4.38
CA GLY A 110 9.58 -7.48 -3.28
C GLY A 110 10.75 -8.43 -3.04
N ASP A 111 11.85 -8.25 -3.76
CA ASP A 111 13.09 -8.99 -3.63
C ASP A 111 14.15 -8.16 -2.88
N LEU A 112 15.38 -8.67 -2.84
CA LEU A 112 16.53 -7.98 -2.23
C LEU A 112 17.56 -7.56 -3.28
N MET A 113 17.18 -7.49 -4.54
CA MET A 113 18.07 -7.07 -5.61
C MET A 113 18.09 -5.55 -5.74
N LYS A 114 19.27 -5.01 -6.05
CA LYS A 114 19.44 -3.59 -6.41
C LYS A 114 19.64 -3.47 -7.90
N PHE A 115 18.59 -3.14 -8.63
CA PHE A 115 18.66 -2.85 -10.06
C PHE A 115 18.93 -1.36 -10.31
N GLY A 116 20.09 -1.02 -10.84
CA GLY A 116 20.54 0.36 -11.00
C GLY A 116 19.68 1.18 -11.96
N PHE A 117 19.13 0.58 -13.02
CA PHE A 117 18.31 1.30 -14.00
C PHE A 117 16.97 1.82 -13.42
N PRO A 118 16.08 0.98 -12.87
CA PRO A 118 14.84 1.46 -12.23
C PRO A 118 15.12 2.35 -11.00
N MET A 119 16.20 2.10 -10.27
CA MET A 119 16.60 2.95 -9.15
C MET A 119 17.00 4.37 -9.61
N ALA A 120 17.81 4.49 -10.68
CA ALA A 120 18.18 5.79 -11.25
C ALA A 120 16.98 6.53 -11.86
N PHE A 121 16.05 5.81 -12.51
CA PHE A 121 14.79 6.38 -12.95
C PHE A 121 13.98 6.93 -11.77
N THR A 122 13.86 6.15 -10.69
CA THR A 122 13.15 6.55 -9.47
C THR A 122 13.78 7.82 -8.86
N ALA A 123 15.10 7.88 -8.76
CA ALA A 123 15.82 9.08 -8.29
C ALA A 123 15.51 10.30 -9.16
N THR A 124 15.48 10.12 -10.48
CA THR A 124 15.20 11.20 -11.45
C THR A 124 13.80 11.76 -11.26
N ILE A 125 12.78 10.90 -11.15
CA ILE A 125 11.40 11.33 -10.95
C ILE A 125 11.20 11.96 -9.57
N LEU A 126 11.85 11.42 -8.52
CA LEU A 126 11.79 12.01 -7.18
C LEU A 126 12.45 13.41 -7.16
N ALA A 127 13.62 13.56 -7.79
CA ALA A 127 14.30 14.84 -7.92
C ALA A 127 13.46 15.87 -8.68
N TRP A 128 12.85 15.47 -9.80
CA TRP A 128 11.94 16.34 -10.55
C TRP A 128 10.72 16.73 -9.70
N SER A 129 10.13 15.78 -8.98
CA SER A 129 8.98 16.05 -8.10
C SER A 129 9.32 17.05 -6.99
N ILE A 130 10.51 16.94 -6.40
CA ILE A 130 11.01 17.90 -5.39
C ILE A 130 11.23 19.27 -6.03
N LEU A 131 11.80 19.33 -7.24
CA LEU A 131 12.05 20.58 -7.94
C LEU A 131 10.76 21.31 -8.31
N GLU A 132 9.76 20.59 -8.80
CA GLU A 132 8.48 21.16 -9.27
C GLU A 132 7.53 21.47 -8.10
N TYR A 133 7.44 20.56 -7.11
CA TYR A 133 6.42 20.60 -6.06
C TYR A 133 6.98 20.77 -4.64
N GLY A 134 8.27 21.06 -4.48
CA GLY A 134 8.93 21.13 -3.19
C GLY A 134 8.26 22.07 -2.18
N HIS A 135 7.72 23.21 -2.64
CA HIS A 135 6.94 24.11 -1.78
C HIS A 135 5.70 23.43 -1.18
N HIS A 136 4.95 22.67 -1.97
CA HIS A 136 3.77 21.94 -1.49
C HIS A 136 4.15 20.78 -0.57
N MET A 137 5.30 20.13 -0.83
CA MET A 137 5.84 19.12 0.08
C MET A 137 6.24 19.74 1.43
N ASP A 138 6.76 20.98 1.43
CA ASP A 138 7.14 21.69 2.65
C ASP A 138 5.93 22.12 3.49
N GLU A 139 4.86 22.60 2.83
CA GLU A 139 3.58 22.92 3.49
C GLU A 139 3.02 21.75 4.32
N VAL A 140 3.29 20.51 3.89
CA VAL A 140 2.88 19.28 4.58
C VAL A 140 4.02 18.56 5.32
N LYS A 141 5.19 19.19 5.43
CA LYS A 141 6.37 18.71 6.17
C LYS A 141 7.02 17.44 5.62
N GLU A 142 6.83 17.15 4.33
CA GLU A 142 7.38 15.98 3.63
C GLU A 142 8.65 16.29 2.82
N LEU A 143 8.94 17.57 2.54
CA LEU A 143 10.07 17.97 1.70
C LEU A 143 11.41 17.38 2.17
N LYS A 144 11.69 17.49 3.47
CA LYS A 144 12.94 16.98 4.04
C LYS A 144 13.07 15.46 3.90
N HIS A 145 11.98 14.73 4.13
CA HIS A 145 11.97 13.26 4.03
C HIS A 145 12.16 12.81 2.57
N ALA A 146 11.54 13.50 1.62
CA ALA A 146 11.76 13.28 0.19
C ALA A 146 13.23 13.54 -0.21
N GLN A 147 13.84 14.62 0.29
CA GLN A 147 15.25 14.94 0.05
C GLN A 147 16.20 13.92 0.67
N GLU A 148 15.92 13.43 1.88
CA GLU A 148 16.71 12.37 2.53
C GLU A 148 16.61 11.04 1.77
N SER A 149 15.43 10.72 1.23
CA SER A 149 15.23 9.55 0.38
C SER A 149 15.99 9.68 -0.94
N LEU A 150 15.92 10.84 -1.59
CA LEU A 150 16.70 11.11 -2.80
C LEU A 150 18.21 10.99 -2.52
N LYS A 151 18.68 11.59 -1.42
CA LYS A 151 20.08 11.52 -1.01
C LYS A 151 20.53 10.07 -0.82
N TRP A 152 19.72 9.24 -0.17
CA TRP A 152 20.03 7.83 0.04
C TRP A 152 20.28 7.08 -1.28
N ILE A 153 19.44 7.36 -2.29
CA ILE A 153 19.56 6.77 -3.62
C ILE A 153 20.80 7.30 -4.33
N THR A 154 21.03 8.62 -4.30
CA THR A 154 22.17 9.23 -5.01
C THR A 154 23.51 8.90 -4.38
N ASP A 155 23.58 8.73 -3.05
CA ASP A 155 24.79 8.24 -2.37
C ASP A 155 25.21 6.88 -2.95
N TYR A 156 24.25 5.97 -3.15
CA TYR A 156 24.50 4.69 -3.81
C TYR A 156 24.94 4.85 -5.27
N LEU A 157 24.25 5.68 -6.06
CA LEU A 157 24.60 5.88 -7.48
C LEU A 157 26.00 6.49 -7.66
N ILE A 158 26.41 7.37 -6.75
CA ILE A 158 27.78 7.93 -6.71
C ILE A 158 28.79 6.81 -6.41
N ASN A 159 28.53 6.01 -5.37
CA ASN A 159 29.42 4.90 -5.02
C ASN A 159 29.50 3.83 -6.13
N ALA A 160 28.40 3.60 -6.84
CA ALA A 160 28.34 2.69 -7.98
C ALA A 160 29.15 3.17 -9.18
N HIS A 161 29.61 4.43 -9.19
CA HIS A 161 30.47 5.01 -10.22
C HIS A 161 31.87 5.38 -9.65
N PRO A 162 32.71 4.40 -9.28
CA PRO A 162 33.98 4.68 -8.60
C PRO A 162 35.07 5.30 -9.50
N SER A 163 34.89 5.28 -10.83
CA SER A 163 35.82 5.87 -11.79
C SER A 163 35.12 6.17 -13.12
N ASP A 164 35.69 7.08 -13.92
CA ASP A 164 35.09 7.71 -15.11
C ASP A 164 34.35 6.78 -16.09
N ASN A 165 34.77 5.52 -16.23
CA ASN A 165 34.22 4.57 -17.20
C ASN A 165 33.73 3.26 -16.56
N VAL A 166 33.46 3.25 -15.25
CA VAL A 166 32.96 2.07 -14.52
C VAL A 166 31.65 2.42 -13.83
N LEU A 167 30.60 1.64 -14.09
CA LEU A 167 29.32 1.76 -13.41
C LEU A 167 28.82 0.39 -12.99
N TYR A 168 28.63 0.19 -11.69
CA TYR A 168 27.95 -0.97 -11.14
C TYR A 168 26.44 -0.81 -11.30
N ILE A 169 25.85 -1.65 -12.16
CA ILE A 169 24.43 -1.55 -12.50
C ILE A 169 23.54 -2.52 -11.72
N GLN A 170 24.12 -3.47 -10.97
CA GLN A 170 23.36 -4.47 -10.25
C GLN A 170 24.15 -5.02 -9.05
N VAL A 171 23.45 -5.27 -7.94
CA VAL A 171 23.95 -6.01 -6.78
C VAL A 171 22.88 -7.00 -6.30
N ASN A 172 23.31 -8.17 -5.83
CA ASN A 172 22.47 -9.24 -5.29
C ASN A 172 22.97 -9.66 -3.90
#